data_AF-A0A836QN99-F1
#
_entry.id   AF-A0A836QN99-F1
#
_cell.length_a   1.000
_cell.length_b   1.000
_cell.length_c   1.000
_cell.angle_alpha   90.00
_cell.angle_beta   90.00
_cell.angle_gamma   90.00
#
_symmetry.space_group_name_H-M   'P 1'
#
loop_
_entity.id
_entity.type
_entity.pdbx_description
1 polymer ?
#
loop_
_entity_poly.entity_id
_entity_poly.type
_entity_poly.pdbx_seq_one_letter_code
_entity_poly.pdbx_strand_id
1 'polypeptide(L)' 'MKAIEFNRYGIPHEVCACIEVDDLGAPEGGSIIVSVIACSINPADLLIIEGRYP' A
#
# COMPACT_ATOMS: atom_id res chain seq x y z
N MET A 1 -7.92 -9.93 3.25
CA MET A 1 -7.58 -8.66 3.95
C MET A 1 -7.59 -7.52 2.94
N LYS A 2 -7.73 -6.27 3.38
CA LYS A 2 -7.75 -5.12 2.46
C LYS A 2 -6.36 -4.54 2.24
N ALA A 3 -6.09 -4.14 0.99
CA ALA A 3 -4.90 -3.39 0.61
C ALA A 3 -5.29 -2.21 -0.29
N ILE A 4 -4.45 -1.18 -0.32
CA ILE A 4 -4.50 -0.14 -1.36
C ILE A 4 -3.49 -0.52 -2.44
N GLU A 5 -3.96 -0.70 -3.67
CA GLU A 5 -3.13 -1.07 -4.82
C GLU A 5 -3.23 0.00 -5.92
N PHE A 6 -2.14 0.22 -6.64
CA PHE A 6 -2.10 0.91 -7.93
C PHE A 6 -1.10 0.21 -8.85
N ASN A 7 -1.39 0.15 -10.16
CA ASN A 7 -0.56 -0.57 -11.14
C ASN A 7 0.00 0.33 -12.26
N ARG A 8 -0.24 1.64 -12.15
CA ARG A 8 0.26 2.68 -13.06
C ARG A 8 0.41 3.99 -12.30
N TYR A 9 1.37 4.81 -12.71
CA TYR A 9 1.51 6.16 -12.15
C TYR A 9 0.32 7.04 -12.54
N GLY A 10 -0.06 7.98 -11.68
CA GLY A 10 -1.10 8.96 -11.96
C GLY A 10 -1.59 9.70 -10.72
N ILE A 11 -2.71 10.41 -10.86
CA ILE A 11 -3.33 11.15 -9.74
C ILE A 11 -3.79 10.12 -8.69
N PRO A 12 -3.38 10.21 -7.41
CA PRO A 12 -3.58 9.13 -6.44
C PRO A 12 -5.03 8.63 -6.30
N HIS A 13 -6.01 9.53 -6.31
CA HIS A 13 -7.43 9.15 -6.20
C HIS A 13 -8.03 8.53 -7.47
N GLU A 14 -7.32 8.59 -8.60
CA GLU A 14 -7.74 7.99 -9.88
C GLU A 14 -7.08 6.62 -10.13
N VAL A 15 -5.92 6.37 -9.52
CA VAL A 15 -5.11 5.17 -9.76
C VAL A 15 -5.07 4.19 -8.59
N CYS A 16 -5.31 4.64 -7.36
CA CYS A 16 -5.38 3.77 -6.20
C CYS A 16 -6.77 3.15 -6.04
N ALA A 17 -6.81 1.85 -5.76
CA ALA A 17 -8.03 1.11 -5.45
C ALA A 17 -7.87 0.34 -4.14
N CYS A 18 -8.93 0.28 -3.34
CA CYS A 18 -9.00 -0.66 -2.24
C CYS A 18 -9.41 -2.02 -2.78
N ILE A 19 -8.55 -3.02 -2.60
CA ILE A 19 -8.75 -4.39 -3.08
C ILE A 19 -8.80 -5.38 -1.91
N GLU A 20 -9.44 -6.51 -2.13
CA GLU A 20 -9.31 -7.68 -1.26
C GLU A 20 -8.14 -8.55 -1.75
N VAL A 21 -7.28 -8.95 -0.82
CA VAL A 21 -6.17 -9.87 -1.03
C VAL A 21 -6.24 -11.03 -0.06
N ASP A 22 -5.56 -12.14 -0.36
CA ASP A 22 -5.50 -13.30 0.52
C ASP A 22 -4.84 -12.98 1.87
N ASP A 23 -5.12 -13.80 2.87
CA ASP A 23 -4.43 -13.73 4.16
C ASP A 23 -2.94 -14.07 3.99
N LEU A 24 -2.07 -13.40 4.77
CA LEU A 24 -0.61 -13.57 4.68
C LEU A 24 -0.13 -14.95 5.16
N GLY A 25 -0.98 -15.72 5.86
CA GLY A 25 -0.61 -17.00 6.44
C GLY A 25 0.30 -16.83 7.67
N ALA A 26 1.16 -17.81 7.94
CA ALA A 26 2.13 -17.73 9.02
C ALA A 26 3.37 -16.92 8.58
N PRO A 27 3.94 -16.07 9.46
CA PRO A 27 5.18 -15.36 9.13
C PRO A 27 6.33 -16.34 8.94
N GLU A 28 7.23 -16.01 8.00
CA GLU A 28 8.51 -16.71 7.85
C GLU A 28 9.46 -16.41 9.04
N GLY A 29 10.51 -17.22 9.16
CA GLY A 29 11.50 -17.07 10.23
C GLY A 29 12.11 -15.67 10.28
N GLY A 30 11.99 -15.01 11.43
CA GLY A 30 12.50 -13.64 11.64
C GLY A 30 11.54 -12.53 11.22
N SER A 31 10.35 -12.87 10.70
CA SER A 31 9.30 -11.91 10.36
C SER A 31 8.18 -11.90 11.40
N ILE A 32 7.41 -10.81 11.44
CA ILE A 32 6.18 -10.70 12.23
C ILE A 32 5.06 -10.16 11.34
N ILE A 33 3.82 -10.53 11.65
CA ILE A 33 2.63 -9.93 11.04
C ILE A 33 2.12 -8.84 11.97
N VAL A 34 1.87 -7.67 11.40
CA VAL A 34 1.34 -6.51 12.13
C VAL A 34 -0.05 -6.18 11.64
N SER A 35 -1.00 -6.03 12.56
CA SER A 35 -2.31 -5.47 12.25
C SER A 35 -2.19 -3.94 12.18
N VAL A 36 -2.27 -3.38 10.97
CA VAL A 36 -2.21 -1.93 10.76
C VAL A 36 -3.56 -1.30 11.13
N ILE A 37 -3.59 -0.54 12.23
CA ILE A 37 -4.79 0.15 12.71
C ILE A 37 -4.95 1.51 12.00
N ALA A 38 -3.84 2.17 11.70
CA ALA A 38 -3.77 3.42 10.96
C ALA A 38 -2.39 3.60 10.32
N CYS A 39 -2.34 4.34 9.21
CA CYS A 39 -1.11 4.85 8.60
C CYS A 39 -1.33 6.31 8.16
N SER A 40 -0.25 7.07 8.04
CA SER A 40 -0.32 8.44 7.52
C SER A 40 -0.36 8.45 5.99
N ILE A 41 -0.93 9.52 5.43
CA ILE A 41 -0.71 9.91 4.04
C ILE A 41 0.34 11.02 4.07
N ASN A 42 1.55 10.72 3.60
CA ASN A 42 2.66 11.65 3.58
C ASN A 42 2.88 12.19 2.16
N PRO A 43 3.51 13.37 2.00
CA PRO A 43 3.84 13.90 0.67
C PRO A 43 4.68 12.95 -0.18
N ALA A 44 5.57 12.16 0.44
CA ALA A 44 6.37 11.16 -0.28
C ALA A 44 5.49 10.07 -0.92
N ASP A 45 4.43 9.62 -0.24
CA ASP A 45 3.52 8.60 -0.77
C ASP A 45 2.84 9.11 -2.06
N LEU A 46 2.40 10.37 -2.05
CA LEU A 46 1.81 11.01 -3.23
C LEU A 46 2.82 11.10 -4.39
N LEU A 47 4.06 11.51 -4.11
CA LEU A 47 5.10 11.59 -5.12
C LEU A 47 5.45 10.22 -5.70
N ILE A 48 5.45 9.16 -4.90
CA ILE A 48 5.69 7.77 -5.35
C ILE A 48 4.58 7.35 -6.33
N ILE A 49 3.31 7.56 -5.95
CA ILE A 49 2.15 7.18 -6.78
C ILE A 49 2.10 8.00 -8.08
N GLU A 50 2.52 9.27 -8.04
CA GLU A 50 2.63 10.12 -9.21
C GLU A 50 3.86 9.82 -10.10
N GLY A 51 4.76 8.92 -9.68
CA GLY A 51 6.00 8.59 -10.41
C GLY A 51 7.03 9.72 -10.39
N ARG A 52 7.00 10.56 -9.36
CA ARG A 52 7.82 11.77 -9.18
C ARG A 52 8.79 11.68 -7.99
N TYR A 53 8.83 10.53 -7.32
CA TYR A 53 9.77 10.25 -6.25
C TYR A 53 11.01 9.53 -6.84
N PRO A 54 12.23 10.08 -6.68
CA PRO A 54 13.45 9.55 -7.29
C PRO A 54 13.97 8.27 -6.64
#